data_AF-A0A2L2WSB8-F1
#
_entry.id   AF-A0A2L2WSB8-F1
#
_cell.length_a   1.000
_cell.length_b   1.000
_cell.length_c   1.000
_cell.angle_alpha   90.00
_cell.angle_beta   90.00
_cell.angle_gamma   90.00
#
_symmetry.space_group_name_H-M   'P 1'
#
loop_
_entity.id
_entity.type
_entity.pdbx_description
1 polymer ?
#
loop_
_entity_poly.entity_id
_entity_poly.type
_entity_poly.pdbx_seq_one_letter_code
_entity_poly.pdbx_strand_id
1 'polypeptide(L)'
;MNKQRRNVLHAVLDGLARLRDPVQKDEAINILQKAQVDVQKCADEEEEALDNRPEAFQWSAGNDAMTDNISDLTDASGELEVLIDDCQNADDFVYESVKGSVVKIVNKIKQAIHR
;
A
#
# COMPACT_ATOMS: atom_id res chain seq x y z
N MET A 1 13.04 -4.98 -3.32
CA MET A 1 11.82 -5.81 -3.35
C MET A 1 11.89 -6.95 -4.38
N ASN A 2 11.27 -8.11 -4.10
CA ASN A 2 11.21 -9.24 -5.04
C ASN A 2 10.14 -9.04 -6.15
N LYS A 3 10.17 -9.87 -7.21
CA LYS A 3 9.25 -9.74 -8.36
C LYS A 3 7.78 -10.00 -7.99
N GLN A 4 7.51 -10.94 -7.09
CA GLN A 4 6.16 -11.30 -6.68
C GLN A 4 5.48 -10.14 -5.93
N ARG A 5 6.17 -9.56 -4.95
CA ARG A 5 5.69 -8.41 -4.16
C ARG A 5 5.44 -7.19 -5.04
N ARG A 6 6.34 -6.90 -5.99
CA ARG A 6 6.11 -5.84 -6.98
C ARG A 6 4.84 -6.07 -7.80
N ASN A 7 4.58 -7.30 -8.24
CA ASN A 7 3.35 -7.62 -8.99
C ASN A 7 2.09 -7.42 -8.15
N VAL A 8 2.11 -7.78 -6.86
CA VAL A 8 1.00 -7.55 -5.93
C VAL A 8 0.74 -6.05 -5.78
N LEU A 9 1.79 -5.27 -5.50
CA LEU A 9 1.65 -3.81 -5.36
C LEU A 9 1.19 -3.14 -6.67
N HIS A 10 1.60 -3.63 -7.84
CA HIS A 10 1.05 -3.16 -9.11
C HIS A 10 -0.45 -3.45 -9.24
N ALA A 11 -0.92 -4.63 -8.82
CA ALA A 11 -2.35 -4.94 -8.79
C ALA A 11 -3.12 -4.04 -7.79
N VAL A 12 -2.49 -3.66 -6.66
CA VAL A 12 -3.06 -2.66 -5.74
C VAL A 12 -3.20 -1.30 -6.41
N LEU A 13 -2.17 -0.84 -7.12
CA LEU A 13 -2.21 0.43 -7.85
C LEU A 13 -3.32 0.42 -8.92
N ASP A 14 -3.51 -0.69 -9.62
CA ASP A 14 -4.58 -0.85 -10.59
C ASP A 14 -5.96 -0.82 -9.92
N GLY A 15 -6.11 -1.45 -8.76
CA GLY A 15 -7.33 -1.39 -7.94
C GLY A 15 -7.66 0.04 -7.52
N LEU A 16 -6.68 0.77 -6.97
CA LEU A 16 -6.86 2.17 -6.57
C LEU A 16 -7.18 3.08 -7.75
N ALA A 17 -6.67 2.78 -8.95
CA ALA A 17 -7.01 3.52 -10.16
C ALA A 17 -8.50 3.37 -10.56
N ARG A 18 -9.12 2.22 -10.26
CA ARG A 18 -10.55 1.97 -10.56
C ARG A 18 -11.50 2.79 -9.69
N LEU A 19 -11.04 3.27 -8.53
CA LEU A 19 -11.82 4.19 -7.69
C LEU A 19 -12.13 5.52 -8.37
N ARG A 20 -11.40 5.85 -9.45
CA ARG A 20 -11.66 7.05 -10.26
C ARG A 20 -12.95 6.94 -11.09
N ASP A 21 -13.36 5.72 -11.41
CA ASP A 21 -14.61 5.48 -12.12
C ASP A 21 -15.80 5.53 -11.15
N PRO A 22 -17.05 5.75 -11.63
CA PRO A 22 -18.23 5.70 -10.78
C PRO A 22 -18.41 4.28 -10.22
N VAL A 23 -18.03 4.09 -8.95
CA VAL A 23 -18.19 2.85 -8.19
C VAL A 23 -19.12 3.09 -7.01
N GLN A 24 -19.86 2.05 -6.63
CA GLN A 24 -20.69 2.11 -5.42
C GLN A 24 -19.81 2.13 -4.17
N LYS A 25 -20.30 2.70 -3.07
CA LYS A 25 -19.58 2.77 -1.80
C LYS A 25 -19.07 1.40 -1.34
N ASP A 26 -19.91 0.37 -1.40
CA ASP A 26 -19.52 -0.98 -1.00
C ASP A 26 -18.40 -1.56 -1.89
N GLU A 27 -18.44 -1.28 -3.19
CA GLU A 27 -17.38 -1.68 -4.11
C GLU A 27 -16.07 -0.93 -3.83
N ALA A 28 -16.15 0.38 -3.59
CA ALA A 28 -14.99 1.20 -3.23
C ALA A 28 -14.34 0.72 -1.93
N ILE A 29 -15.12 0.43 -0.89
CA ILE A 29 -14.64 -0.11 0.38
C ILE A 29 -13.96 -1.47 0.17
N ASN A 30 -14.57 -2.37 -0.62
CA ASN A 30 -13.97 -3.66 -0.92
C ASN A 30 -12.62 -3.54 -1.65
N ILE A 31 -12.50 -2.59 -2.59
CA ILE A 31 -11.24 -2.30 -3.29
C ILE A 31 -10.19 -1.78 -2.29
N LEU A 32 -10.57 -0.84 -1.43
CA LEU A 32 -9.68 -0.25 -0.43
C LEU A 32 -9.23 -1.27 0.62
N GLN A 33 -10.14 -2.10 1.14
CA GLN A 33 -9.82 -3.18 2.09
C GLN A 33 -8.88 -4.21 1.46
N LYS A 34 -9.13 -4.60 0.21
CA LYS A 34 -8.23 -5.51 -0.49
C LYS A 34 -6.84 -4.88 -0.67
N ALA A 35 -6.79 -3.61 -1.08
CA ALA A 35 -5.54 -2.86 -1.19
C ALA A 35 -4.78 -2.83 0.13
N GLN A 36 -5.46 -2.57 1.25
CA GLN A 36 -4.87 -2.52 2.58
C GLN A 36 -4.29 -3.87 2.99
N VAL A 37 -5.06 -4.97 2.84
CA VAL A 37 -4.59 -6.32 3.15
C VAL A 37 -3.39 -6.71 2.28
N ASP A 38 -3.43 -6.42 0.98
CA ASP A 38 -2.35 -6.77 0.05
C ASP A 38 -1.06 -5.96 0.34
N VAL A 39 -1.19 -4.67 0.69
CA VAL A 39 -0.06 -3.81 1.08
C VAL A 39 0.54 -4.27 2.41
N GLN A 40 -0.29 -4.54 3.41
CA GLN A 40 0.17 -5.03 4.72
C GLN A 40 0.94 -6.33 4.57
N LYS A 41 0.38 -7.29 3.82
CA LYS A 41 1.05 -8.56 3.56
C LYS A 41 2.40 -8.37 2.86
N CYS A 42 2.51 -7.41 1.94
CA CYS A 42 3.80 -7.10 1.31
C CYS A 42 4.81 -6.51 2.31
N ALA A 43 4.36 -5.70 3.27
CA ALA A 43 5.22 -5.17 4.34
C ALA A 43 5.73 -6.32 5.22
N ASP A 44 4.83 -7.19 5.70
CA ASP A 44 5.18 -8.33 6.55
C ASP A 44 6.18 -9.28 5.84
N GLU A 45 5.96 -9.55 4.54
CA GLU A 45 6.90 -10.37 3.76
C GLU A 45 8.26 -9.68 3.54
N GLU A 46 8.32 -8.35 3.38
CA GLU A 46 9.59 -7.61 3.31
C GLU A 46 10.31 -7.63 4.66
N GLU A 47 9.59 -7.51 5.78
CA GLU A 47 10.13 -7.62 7.14
C GLU A 47 10.69 -9.01 7.42
N GLU A 48 9.95 -10.08 7.12
CA GLU A 48 10.44 -11.45 7.23
C GLU A 48 11.70 -11.66 6.36
N ALA A 49 11.74 -11.06 5.17
CA ALA A 49 12.91 -11.13 4.30
C ALA A 49 14.11 -10.34 4.84
N LEU A 50 13.88 -9.28 5.63
CA LEU A 50 14.92 -8.51 6.29
C LEU A 50 15.47 -9.28 7.51
N ASP A 51 14.60 -9.85 8.33
CA ASP A 51 14.96 -10.62 9.53
C ASP A 51 15.76 -11.88 9.20
N ASN A 52 15.47 -12.51 8.07
CA ASN A 52 16.20 -13.69 7.60
C ASN A 52 17.57 -13.36 6.98
N ARG A 53 17.95 -12.08 6.87
CA ARG A 53 19.27 -11.71 6.31
C ARG A 53 20.38 -11.86 7.35
N PRO A 54 21.59 -12.25 6.91
CA PRO A 54 22.75 -12.28 7.79
C PRO A 54 23.06 -10.89 8.36
N GLU A 55 23.42 -10.82 9.63
CA GLU A 55 23.80 -9.57 10.34
C GLU A 55 24.94 -8.81 9.65
N ALA A 56 25.79 -9.51 8.89
CA ALA A 56 26.85 -8.89 8.09
C ALA A 56 26.34 -7.85 7.07
N PHE A 57 25.05 -7.90 6.71
CA PHE A 57 24.40 -6.96 5.79
C PHE A 57 23.60 -5.85 6.49
N GLN A 58 23.64 -5.78 7.82
CA GLN A 58 22.85 -4.84 8.62
C GLN A 58 23.05 -3.37 8.21
N TRP A 59 24.26 -3.01 7.77
CA TRP A 59 24.63 -1.65 7.36
C TRP A 59 24.75 -1.51 5.83
N SER A 60 24.12 -2.42 5.08
CA SER A 60 24.15 -2.37 3.63
C SER A 60 23.03 -1.46 3.11
N ALA A 61 23.30 -0.74 2.01
CA ALA A 61 22.28 0.04 1.31
C ALA A 61 21.06 -0.80 0.91
N GLY A 62 21.23 -2.11 0.74
CA GLY A 62 20.14 -3.03 0.46
C GLY A 62 19.27 -3.39 1.67
N ASN A 63 19.76 -3.22 2.90
CA ASN A 63 18.94 -3.33 4.11
C ASN A 63 18.23 -2.00 4.38
N ASP A 64 18.93 -0.87 4.25
CA ASP A 64 18.32 0.46 4.38
C ASP A 64 17.12 0.61 3.44
N ALA A 65 17.28 0.22 2.17
CA ALA A 65 16.19 0.25 1.19
C ALA A 65 15.02 -0.69 1.54
N MET A 66 15.29 -1.84 2.19
CA MET A 66 14.22 -2.74 2.65
C MET A 66 13.49 -2.14 3.85
N THR A 67 14.20 -1.57 4.81
CA THR A 67 13.61 -0.86 5.96
C THR A 67 12.75 0.32 5.51
N ASP A 68 13.24 1.13 4.55
CA ASP A 68 12.46 2.22 3.96
C ASP A 68 11.21 1.71 3.24
N ASN A 69 11.32 0.59 2.51
CA ASN A 69 10.17 -0.01 1.84
C ASN A 69 9.14 -0.54 2.83
N ILE A 70 9.56 -1.19 3.92
CA ILE A 70 8.65 -1.64 4.99
C ILE A 70 7.94 -0.42 5.58
N SER A 71 8.69 0.62 5.95
CA SER A 71 8.12 1.85 6.50
C SER A 71 7.08 2.48 5.56
N ASP A 72 7.40 2.62 4.28
CA ASP A 72 6.47 3.21 3.30
C ASP A 72 5.22 2.36 3.08
N LEU A 73 5.33 1.02 3.14
CA LEU A 73 4.19 0.11 2.99
C LEU A 73 3.32 0.07 4.25
N THR A 74 3.90 0.06 5.46
CA THR A 74 3.16 0.15 6.73
C THR A 74 2.42 1.47 6.83
N ASP A 75 3.07 2.57 6.45
CA ASP A 75 2.44 3.89 6.36
C ASP A 75 1.26 3.90 5.38
N ALA A 76 1.46 3.36 4.17
CA ALA A 76 0.42 3.28 3.16
C ALA A 76 -0.77 2.42 3.61
N SER A 77 -0.50 1.33 4.34
CA SER A 77 -1.53 0.47 4.95
C SER A 77 -2.35 1.23 6.00
N GLY A 78 -1.70 1.98 6.90
CA GLY A 78 -2.39 2.80 7.90
C GLY A 78 -3.20 3.95 7.29
N GLU A 79 -2.67 4.61 6.25
CA GLU A 79 -3.42 5.63 5.50
C GLU A 79 -4.65 5.05 4.79
N LEU A 80 -4.56 3.81 4.29
CA LEU A 80 -5.70 3.10 3.71
C LEU A 80 -6.75 2.77 4.77
N GLU A 81 -6.35 2.35 5.98
CA GLU A 81 -7.27 2.08 7.09
C GLU A 81 -8.08 3.32 7.47
N VAL A 82 -7.42 4.47 7.65
CA VAL A 82 -8.11 5.75 7.90
C VAL A 82 -9.07 6.09 6.77
N LEU A 83 -8.68 5.87 5.52
CA LEU A 83 -9.52 6.14 4.35
C LEU A 83 -10.76 5.22 4.29
N ILE A 84 -10.60 3.95 4.68
CA ILE A 84 -11.70 2.99 4.77
C ILE A 84 -12.69 3.45 5.83
N ASP A 85 -12.22 3.84 7.01
CA ASP A 85 -13.06 4.35 8.10
C ASP A 85 -13.82 5.61 7.67
N ASP A 86 -13.15 6.56 7.03
CA ASP A 86 -13.79 7.77 6.49
C ASP A 86 -14.89 7.42 5.46
N CYS A 87 -14.61 6.46 4.56
CA CYS A 87 -15.58 6.01 3.55
C CYS A 87 -16.76 5.26 4.18
N GLN A 88 -16.53 4.47 5.23
CA GLN A 88 -17.59 3.75 5.96
C GLN A 88 -18.55 4.71 6.66
N ASN A 89 -18.02 5.80 7.23
CA ASN A 89 -18.78 6.82 7.94
C ASN A 89 -19.48 7.84 7.02
N ALA A 90 -19.07 7.95 5.74
CA ALA A 90 -19.72 8.82 4.76
C ALA A 90 -21.02 8.21 4.21
N ASP A 91 -22.01 9.03 3.84
CA ASP A 91 -23.26 8.54 3.23
C ASP A 91 -23.02 7.90 1.85
N ASP A 92 -22.20 8.56 1.02
CA ASP A 92 -21.85 8.14 -0.34
C ASP A 92 -20.33 8.19 -0.57
N PHE A 93 -19.84 7.35 -1.48
CA PHE A 93 -18.46 7.40 -1.93
C PHE A 93 -18.29 8.46 -3.03
N VAL A 94 -17.44 9.46 -2.77
CA VAL A 94 -17.10 10.52 -3.72
C VAL A 94 -15.60 10.52 -3.95
N TYR A 95 -15.15 10.06 -5.12
CA TYR A 95 -13.71 9.96 -5.40
C TYR A 95 -12.96 11.29 -5.17
N GLU A 96 -13.54 12.42 -5.55
CA GLU A 96 -12.87 13.73 -5.41
C GLU A 96 -12.62 14.13 -3.95
N SER A 97 -13.39 13.63 -2.97
CA SER A 97 -13.10 13.90 -1.54
C SER A 97 -11.91 13.09 -1.02
N VAL A 98 -11.72 11.88 -1.54
CA VAL A 98 -10.68 10.93 -1.10
C VAL A 98 -9.41 10.94 -1.97
N LYS A 99 -9.48 11.55 -3.14
CA LYS A 99 -8.42 11.59 -4.16
C LYS A 99 -7.07 12.04 -3.62
N GLY A 100 -7.05 13.04 -2.73
CA GLY A 100 -5.81 13.52 -2.12
C GLY A 100 -5.10 12.41 -1.33
N SER A 101 -5.84 11.66 -0.53
CA SER A 101 -5.32 10.52 0.24
C SER A 101 -4.91 9.38 -0.69
N VAL A 102 -5.75 9.01 -1.66
CA VAL A 102 -5.43 7.96 -2.65
C VAL A 102 -4.13 8.27 -3.41
N VAL A 103 -3.91 9.52 -3.83
CA VAL A 103 -2.68 9.91 -4.54
C VAL A 103 -1.44 9.80 -3.66
N LYS A 104 -1.53 10.17 -2.37
CA LYS A 104 -0.42 10.03 -1.42
C LYS A 104 -0.03 8.56 -1.25
N ILE A 105 -1.01 7.70 -1.00
CA ILE A 105 -0.84 6.25 -0.85
C ILE A 105 -0.21 5.66 -2.12
N VAL A 106 -0.73 5.99 -3.30
CA VAL A 106 -0.19 5.56 -4.60
C VAL A 106 1.28 5.96 -4.76
N ASN A 107 1.66 7.17 -4.35
CA ASN A 107 3.04 7.63 -4.47
C ASN A 107 3.98 6.88 -3.53
N LYS A 108 3.58 6.59 -2.28
CA LYS A 108 4.36 5.76 -1.35
C LYS A 108 4.58 4.35 -1.91
N ILE A 109 3.52 3.71 -2.40
CA ILE A 109 3.61 2.37 -3.01
C ILE A 109 4.53 2.38 -4.24
N LYS A 110 4.43 3.39 -5.11
CA LYS A 110 5.32 3.52 -6.27
C LYS A 110 6.78 3.72 -5.86
N GLN A 111 7.05 4.55 -4.84
CA GLN A 111 8.39 4.73 -4.32
C GLN A 111 8.97 3.41 -3.82
N ALA A 112 8.22 2.64 -3.04
CA ALA A 112 8.64 1.33 -2.56
C ALA A 112 8.98 0.35 -3.71
N ILE A 113 8.17 0.31 -4.78
CA ILE A 113 8.40 -0.55 -5.96
C ILE A 113 9.71 -0.21 -6.68
N HIS A 114 10.03 1.09 -6.78
CA HIS A 114 11.14 1.59 -7.60
C HIS A 114 12.50 1.61 -6.88
N ARG A 115 12.54 1.40 -5.56
CA ARG A 115 13.80 1.14 -4.81
C ARG A 115 14.29 -0.29 -4.99
#